data_AF-A0A845I5Y8-F1
#
_entry.id   AF-A0A845I5Y8-F1
#
_cell.length_a   1.000
_cell.length_b   1.000
_cell.length_c   1.000
_cell.angle_alpha   90.00
_cell.angle_beta   90.00
_cell.angle_gamma   90.00
#
_symmetry.space_group_name_H-M   'P 1'
#
loop_
_entity.id
_entity.type
_entity.pdbx_description
1 polymer ?
#
loop_
_entity_poly.entity_id
_entity_poly.type
_entity_poly.pdbx_seq_one_letter_code
_entity_poly.pdbx_strand_id
1 'polypeptide(L)' 'MTGQAARCSYFDKEIYDCAATTKLISLFMQHPWVRLVYFNDPAVQKAVGRVRSCIGHNDHFHVELWPRYAS' A
#
# COMPACT_ATOMS: atom_id res chain seq x y z
N MET A 1 -8.49 8.95 -15.81
CA MET A 1 -7.54 9.75 -15.00
C MET A 1 -6.45 8.78 -14.56
N THR A 2 -5.17 9.07 -14.78
CA THR A 2 -4.06 8.12 -14.56
C THR A 2 -2.88 8.81 -13.85
N GLY A 3 -1.94 8.04 -13.29
CA GLY A 3 -0.75 8.60 -12.64
C GLY A 3 -1.04 9.37 -11.35
N GLN A 4 -0.39 10.53 -11.13
CA GLN A 4 -0.52 11.33 -9.91
C GLN A 4 -1.96 11.83 -9.65
N ALA A 5 -2.78 11.93 -10.70
CA ALA A 5 -4.19 12.31 -10.57
C ALA A 5 -5.09 11.13 -10.15
N ALA A 6 -4.63 9.88 -10.30
CA ALA A 6 -5.41 8.71 -9.91
C ALA A 6 -5.52 8.61 -8.38
N ARG A 7 -6.73 8.32 -7.89
CA ARG A 7 -6.96 8.09 -6.46
C ARG A 7 -6.35 6.75 -6.05
N CYS A 8 -5.75 6.69 -4.86
CA CYS A 8 -5.31 5.45 -4.24
C CYS A 8 -6.49 4.68 -3.63
N SER A 9 -7.55 4.41 -4.40
CA SER A 9 -8.78 3.78 -3.90
C SER A 9 -9.14 2.49 -4.61
N TYR A 10 -8.98 1.36 -3.92
CA TYR A 10 -9.38 0.04 -4.40
C TYR A 10 -10.89 -0.05 -4.74
N PHE A 11 -11.73 0.80 -4.14
CA PHE A 11 -13.16 0.86 -4.46
C PHE A 11 -13.45 1.52 -5.80
N ASP A 12 -12.61 2.47 -6.23
CA ASP A 12 -12.80 3.23 -7.46
C ASP A 12 -12.13 2.51 -8.63
N LYS A 13 -12.73 1.39 -9.08
CA LYS A 13 -12.18 0.54 -10.14
C LYS A 13 -11.97 1.26 -11.48
N GLU A 14 -12.64 2.38 -11.71
CA GLU A 14 -12.56 3.13 -12.96
C GLU A 14 -11.34 4.05 -13.03
N ILE A 15 -10.94 4.62 -11.88
CA ILE A 15 -9.84 5.60 -11.81
C ILE A 15 -8.59 5.03 -11.14
N TYR A 16 -8.71 3.97 -10.35
CA TYR A 16 -7.62 3.38 -9.60
C TYR A 16 -6.54 2.75 -10.48
N ASP A 17 -5.31 3.25 -10.35
CA ASP A 17 -4.14 2.71 -11.03
C ASP A 17 -3.41 1.70 -10.12
N CYS A 18 -3.85 0.44 -10.18
CA CYS A 18 -3.28 -0.66 -9.40
C CYS A 18 -1.77 -0.84 -9.66
N ALA A 19 -1.31 -0.63 -10.89
CA ALA A 19 0.10 -0.77 -11.25
C ALA A 19 0.96 0.33 -10.61
N ALA A 20 0.49 1.58 -10.63
CA ALA A 20 1.15 2.70 -9.96
C ALA A 20 1.16 2.52 -8.44
N THR A 21 0.03 2.13 -7.84
CA THR A 21 -0.06 1.86 -6.39
C THR A 21 0.86 0.71 -5.97
N THR A 22 0.94 -0.35 -6.77
CA THR A 22 1.88 -1.47 -6.52
C THR A 22 3.33 -0.98 -6.51
N LYS A 23 3.73 -0.15 -7.49
CA LYS A 23 5.08 0.43 -7.54
C LYS A 23 5.36 1.32 -6.33
N LEU A 24 4.43 2.20 -5.95
CA LEU A 24 4.57 3.09 -4.81
C LEU A 24 4.77 2.30 -3.50
N ILE A 25 3.92 1.32 -3.23
CA ILE A 25 4.03 0.50 -2.01
C ILE A 25 5.31 -0.34 -2.02
N SER A 26 5.75 -0.81 -3.20
CA SER A 26 7.02 -1.51 -3.34
C SER A 26 8.23 -0.65 -2.95
N LEU A 27 8.21 0.65 -3.27
CA LEU A 27 9.27 1.59 -2.85
C LEU A 27 9.34 1.71 -1.33
N PHE A 28 8.21 1.83 -0.64
CA PHE A 28 8.20 1.83 0.83
C PHE A 28 8.71 0.51 1.40
N MET A 29 8.33 -0.63 0.81
CA MET A 29 8.78 -1.95 1.27
C MET A 29 10.29 -2.16 1.16
N GLN A 30 10.99 -1.45 0.26
CA GLN A 30 12.44 -1.53 0.16
C GLN A 30 13.15 -0.83 1.34
N HIS A 31 12.45 0.05 2.07
CA HIS A 31 13.06 0.76 3.19
C HIS A 31 13.18 -0.15 4.43
N PRO A 32 14.38 -0.28 5.05
CA PRO A 32 14.66 -1.28 6.09
C PRO A 32 13.82 -1.09 7.36
N TRP A 33 13.35 0.13 7.63
CA TRP A 33 12.52 0.41 8.80
C TRP A 33 11.04 0.12 8.59
N VAL A 34 10.61 -0.15 7.36
CA VAL A 34 9.21 -0.47 7.10
C VAL A 34 8.96 -1.92 7.51
N ARG A 35 8.10 -2.09 8.51
CA ARG A 35 7.71 -3.39 9.05
C ARG A 35 6.69 -4.07 8.16
N LEU A 36 5.61 -3.35 7.83
CA LEU A 36 4.53 -3.79 6.95
C LEU A 36 3.74 -2.59 6.43
N VAL A 37 2.88 -2.82 5.45
CA VAL A 37 1.88 -1.85 4.99
C VAL A 37 0.47 -2.42 5.12
N TYR A 38 -0.48 -1.59 5.52
CA TYR A 38 -1.90 -1.92 5.45
C TYR A 38 -2.52 -1.34 4.20
N PHE A 39 -3.08 -2.19 3.34
CA PHE A 39 -3.84 -1.79 2.16
C PHE A 39 -4.71 -2.94 1.67
N ASN A 40 -5.96 -2.67 1.33
CA ASN A 40 -6.97 -3.71 1.10
C ASN A 40 -7.08 -4.23 -0.34
N ASP A 41 -6.21 -3.82 -1.26
CA ASP A 41 -6.18 -4.43 -2.60
C ASP A 41 -5.50 -5.82 -2.57
N PRO A 42 -6.23 -6.91 -2.85
CA PRO A 42 -5.66 -8.26 -2.87
C PRO A 42 -4.58 -8.44 -3.94
N ALA A 43 -4.64 -7.70 -5.05
CA ALA A 43 -3.64 -7.77 -6.10
C ALA A 43 -2.29 -7.22 -5.62
N VAL A 44 -2.31 -6.07 -4.94
CA VAL A 44 -1.11 -5.48 -4.32
C VAL A 44 -0.55 -6.39 -3.24
N GLN A 45 -1.42 -6.97 -2.40
CA GLN A 45 -1.01 -7.89 -1.34
C GLN A 45 -0.24 -9.10 -1.88
N LYS A 46 -0.74 -9.67 -2.99
CA LYS A 46 -0.09 -10.79 -3.69
C LYS A 46 1.23 -10.38 -4.34
N ALA A 47 1.32 -9.16 -4.88
CA ALA A 47 2.48 -8.71 -5.64
C ALA A 47 3.68 -8.28 -4.77
N VAL A 48 3.44 -7.54 -3.68
CA VAL A 48 4.52 -6.84 -2.95
C VAL A 48 5.00 -7.62 -1.72
N GLY A 49 4.14 -8.40 -1.07
CA GLY A 49 4.46 -9.05 0.20
C GLY A 49 4.57 -8.08 1.38
N ARG A 50 4.41 -8.59 2.61
CA ARG A 50 4.25 -7.79 3.86
C ARG A 50 3.19 -6.66 3.78
N VAL A 51 2.27 -6.76 2.83
CA VAL A 51 1.06 -5.95 2.80
C VAL A 51 -0.08 -6.78 3.42
N ARG A 52 -0.89 -6.15 4.27
CA ARG A 52 -1.97 -6.81 5.01
C ARG A 52 -3.28 -6.03 4.84
N SER A 53 -4.39 -6.75 4.87
CA SER A 53 -5.70 -6.10 4.97
C SER A 53 -5.92 -5.58 6.39
N CYS A 54 -6.65 -4.46 6.48
CA CYS A 54 -7.12 -3.89 7.72
C CYS A 54 -8.40 -3.09 7.45
N ILE A 55 -9.35 -3.10 8.37
CA ILE A 55 -10.61 -2.35 8.23
C ILE A 55 -10.27 -0.86 7.99
N GLY A 56 -10.95 -0.23 7.02
CA GLY A 56 -10.76 1.18 6.69
C GLY A 56 -9.65 1.50 5.68
N HIS A 57 -8.85 0.54 5.22
CA HIS A 57 -7.67 0.81 4.36
C HIS A 57 -7.93 0.55 2.86
N ASN A 58 -9.09 0.98 2.35
CA ASN A 58 -9.46 0.80 0.95
C ASN A 58 -9.03 1.97 0.05
N ASP A 59 -8.91 3.18 0.61
CA ASP A 59 -8.66 4.45 -0.11
C ASP A 59 -7.35 5.15 0.26
N HIS A 60 -6.59 4.53 1.15
CA HIS A 60 -5.25 4.94 1.55
C HIS A 60 -4.48 3.72 2.07
N PHE A 61 -3.15 3.82 2.12
CA PHE A 61 -2.30 2.81 2.75
C PHE A 61 -1.62 3.38 4.00
N HIS A 62 -1.43 2.54 5.01
CA HIS A 62 -0.70 2.90 6.22
C HIS A 62 0.66 2.19 6.21
N VAL A 63 1.74 2.94 6.42
CA VAL A 63 3.10 2.39 6.53
C VAL A 63 3.46 2.24 7.99
N GLU A 64 3.62 1.01 8.44
CA GLU A 64 4.07 0.76 9.80
C GLU A 64 5.59 0.62 9.85
N LEU A 65 6.22 1.30 10.80
CA LEU A 65 7.66 1.23 11.03
C LEU A 65 7.99 0.30 12.19
N TRP A 66 9.18 -0.30 12.16
CA TRP A 66 9.73 -0.94 13.34
C TRP A 66 9.84 0.07 14.49
N PRO A 67 9.64 -0.35 15.75
CA PRO A 67 9.91 0.48 16.90
C PRO A 67 11.36 1.01 16.83
N ARG A 68 11.57 2.29 17.13
CA ARG A 68 12.92 2.87 17.18
C ARG A 68 13.82 2.19 18.22
N TYR A 69 13.22 1.56 19.22
CA TYR A 69 13.90 0.76 20.24
C TYR A 69 13.05 -0.51 20.47
N ALA A 70 13.66 -1.68 20.32
CA ALA A 70 13.06 -2.92 20.81
C ALA A 70 13.18 -2.89 22.34
N SER A 71 12.04 -2.88 23.03
CA SER A 71 11.97 -3.11 24.48
C SER A 71 12.45 -4.50 24.85
#